data_AF-A0A0R1XZG6-F1
#
_entry.id   AF-A0A0R1XZG6-F1
#
_cell.length_a   1.000
_cell.length_b   1.000
_cell.length_c   1.000
_cell.angle_alpha   90.00
_cell.angle_beta   90.00
_cell.angle_gamma   90.00
#
_symmetry.space_group_name_H-M   'P 1'
#
loop_
_entity.id
_entity.type
_entity.pdbx_description
1 polymer ?
#
loop_
_entity_poly.entity_id
_entity_poly.type
_entity_poly.pdbx_seq_one_letter_code
_entity_poly.pdbx_strand_id
1 'polypeptide(L)'
;MYYTGDPYINPKSFDLGANQWISSADVDSIGDNTNEFLAAYSDYKAVPVYSDPRFKYQVSTLNPEISSWKITRYTTYFDGYAAIDLGHNQWVRYTDIRMIPGTISVNAGTQLVNSQGAPTSTIQMTGDYKVFAAQKINDVFHLKLGNNNQWYAFGF
;
A
#
# COMPACT_ATOMS: atom_id res chain seq x y z
N MET A 1 -9.74 -3.56 43.02
CA MET A 1 -10.23 -2.60 42.01
C MET A 1 -10.17 -3.33 40.68
N TYR A 2 -11.29 -3.94 40.26
CA TYR A 2 -11.37 -4.67 38.99
C TYR A 2 -11.68 -3.64 37.90
N TYR A 3 -10.81 -3.52 36.90
CA TYR A 3 -11.15 -2.85 35.66
C TYR A 3 -12.21 -3.71 34.95
N THR A 4 -13.48 -3.33 35.05
CA THR A 4 -14.48 -3.79 34.09
C THR A 4 -14.17 -3.04 32.81
N GLY A 5 -13.37 -3.65 31.92
CA GLY A 5 -13.19 -3.14 30.57
C GLY A 5 -14.56 -2.97 29.93
N ASP A 6 -14.80 -1.78 29.36
CA ASP A 6 -16.02 -1.51 28.61
C ASP A 6 -16.29 -2.67 27.63
N PRO A 7 -17.56 -3.11 27.47
CA PRO A 7 -17.89 -4.14 26.52
C PRO A 7 -17.38 -3.69 25.15
N TYR A 8 -16.61 -4.56 24.49
CA TYR A 8 -16.09 -4.32 23.15
C TYR A 8 -17.30 -4.22 22.21
N ILE A 9 -17.78 -2.99 21.96
CA ILE A 9 -18.87 -2.75 21.01
C ILE A 9 -18.27 -2.92 19.63
N ASN A 10 -18.46 -4.08 19.02
CA ASN A 10 -18.17 -4.23 17.60
C ASN A 10 -19.10 -3.28 16.82
N PRO A 11 -18.55 -2.37 16.01
CA PRO A 11 -19.35 -1.47 15.20
C PRO A 11 -20.23 -2.31 14.26
N LYS A 12 -21.47 -1.88 14.02
CA LYS A 12 -22.36 -2.52 13.02
C LYS A 12 -22.06 -2.09 11.59
N SER A 13 -21.38 -0.95 11.45
CA SER A 13 -21.01 -0.36 10.17
C SER A 13 -19.79 0.54 10.32
N PHE A 14 -19.06 0.70 9.22
CA PHE A 14 -17.95 1.63 9.09
C PHE A 14 -18.31 2.76 8.14
N ASP A 15 -17.87 3.98 8.46
CA ASP A 15 -18.03 5.15 7.60
C ASP A 15 -16.93 5.15 6.52
N LEU A 16 -17.34 5.04 5.26
CA LEU A 16 -16.46 5.21 4.11
C LEU A 16 -16.29 6.68 3.74
N GLY A 17 -16.91 7.62 4.44
CA GLY A 17 -16.94 9.04 4.10
C GLY A 17 -17.93 9.34 2.98
N ALA A 18 -18.19 10.62 2.75
CA ALA A 18 -19.18 11.10 1.78
C ALA A 18 -20.58 10.47 1.97
N ASN A 19 -21.01 10.30 3.22
CA ASN A 19 -22.27 9.66 3.61
C ASN A 19 -22.43 8.20 3.12
N GLN A 20 -21.33 7.50 2.88
CA GLN A 20 -21.35 6.08 2.51
C GLN A 20 -20.96 5.22 3.70
N TRP A 21 -21.76 4.19 3.97
CA TRP A 21 -21.57 3.27 5.10
C TRP A 21 -21.49 1.84 4.60
N ILE A 22 -20.61 1.05 5.19
CA ILE A 22 -20.48 -0.39 4.90
C ILE A 22 -20.76 -1.20 6.15
N SER A 23 -21.35 -2.39 6.00
CA SER A 23 -21.60 -3.28 7.14
C SER A 23 -20.29 -3.86 7.66
N SER A 24 -20.18 -4.06 8.97
CA SER A 24 -19.08 -4.83 9.57
C SER A 24 -19.13 -6.33 9.28
N ALA A 25 -20.20 -6.81 8.63
CA ALA A 25 -20.22 -8.15 8.03
C ALA A 25 -19.48 -8.20 6.68
N ASP A 26 -19.29 -7.04 6.03
CA ASP A 26 -18.66 -6.94 4.72
C ASP A 26 -17.19 -6.53 4.78
N VAL A 27 -16.68 -6.05 5.92
CA VAL A 27 -15.26 -5.70 6.17
C VAL A 27 -15.00 -5.82 7.67
N ASP A 28 -13.80 -6.26 8.08
CA ASP A 28 -13.47 -6.41 9.51
C ASP A 28 -13.01 -5.10 10.12
N SER A 29 -12.26 -4.30 9.35
CA SER A 29 -11.82 -2.98 9.78
C SER A 29 -11.60 -2.04 8.60
N ILE A 30 -11.59 -0.74 8.90
CA ILE A 30 -11.10 0.32 8.03
C ILE A 30 -10.02 1.10 8.78
N GLY A 31 -8.90 1.36 8.13
CA GLY A 31 -7.78 2.11 8.69
C GLY A 31 -7.33 3.23 7.78
N ASP A 32 -6.92 4.35 8.36
CA ASP A 32 -6.26 5.43 7.64
C ASP A 32 -4.81 5.07 7.33
N ASN A 33 -4.38 5.31 6.09
CA ASN A 33 -3.00 5.08 5.68
C ASN A 33 -2.10 6.26 6.13
N THR A 34 -1.81 6.31 7.42
CA THR A 34 -0.96 7.37 8.01
C THR A 34 0.53 7.08 7.82
N ASN A 35 0.97 5.84 8.08
CA ASN A 35 2.39 5.46 8.04
C ASN A 35 2.66 4.05 7.49
N GLU A 36 1.62 3.30 7.09
CA GLU A 36 1.75 1.90 6.68
C GLU A 36 2.41 1.80 5.29
N PHE A 37 1.79 2.44 4.30
CA PHE A 37 2.21 2.39 2.91
C PHE A 37 2.60 3.77 2.39
N LEU A 38 3.65 3.81 1.57
CA LEU A 38 4.01 5.00 0.81
C LEU A 38 3.00 5.24 -0.31
N ALA A 39 2.68 4.20 -1.08
CA ALA A 39 1.84 4.27 -2.27
C ALA A 39 1.41 2.87 -2.75
N ALA A 40 0.43 2.84 -3.66
CA ALA A 40 0.06 1.64 -4.41
C ALA A 40 0.62 1.74 -5.85
N TYR A 41 1.28 0.69 -6.30
CA TYR A 41 1.94 0.60 -7.61
C TYR A 41 1.15 -0.29 -8.57
N SER A 42 0.53 0.36 -9.56
CA SER A 42 -0.29 -0.26 -10.60
C SER A 42 0.50 -0.84 -11.77
N ASP A 43 1.83 -0.62 -11.82
CA ASP A 43 2.67 -1.12 -12.90
C ASP A 43 2.21 -0.69 -14.31
N TYR A 44 1.70 0.55 -14.42
CA TYR A 44 1.14 1.11 -15.65
C TYR A 44 -0.04 0.31 -16.23
N LYS A 45 -0.73 -0.46 -15.38
CA LYS A 45 -1.92 -1.24 -15.77
C LYS A 45 -3.20 -0.44 -15.52
N ALA A 46 -4.18 -0.63 -16.38
CA ALA A 46 -5.55 -0.15 -16.19
C ALA A 46 -6.29 -0.99 -15.15
N VAL A 47 -5.93 -0.82 -13.86
CA VAL A 47 -6.54 -1.55 -12.74
C VAL A 47 -8.00 -1.08 -12.54
N PRO A 48 -8.98 -1.99 -12.38
CA PRO A 48 -10.36 -1.64 -12.08
C PRO A 48 -10.51 -0.85 -10.77
N VAL A 49 -11.31 0.21 -10.81
CA VAL A 49 -11.67 1.02 -9.64
C VAL A 49 -13.15 0.83 -9.34
N TYR A 50 -13.47 0.64 -8.07
CA TYR A 50 -14.81 0.36 -7.57
C TYR A 50 -15.31 1.47 -6.64
N SER A 51 -16.63 1.59 -6.53
CA SER A 51 -17.27 2.56 -5.64
C SER A 51 -17.11 2.23 -4.15
N ASP A 52 -16.86 0.97 -3.82
CA ASP A 52 -16.79 0.47 -2.46
C ASP A 52 -15.90 -0.79 -2.38
N PRO A 53 -15.44 -1.20 -1.17
CA PRO A 53 -14.48 -2.30 -1.02
C PRO A 53 -15.09 -3.70 -1.20
N ARG A 54 -16.38 -3.82 -1.56
CA ARG A 54 -17.01 -5.11 -1.92
C ARG A 54 -16.87 -5.42 -3.41
N PHE A 55 -16.36 -4.47 -4.19
CA PHE A 55 -16.05 -4.62 -5.61
C PHE A 55 -17.27 -4.97 -6.49
N LYS A 56 -18.47 -4.58 -6.08
CA LYS A 56 -19.71 -4.91 -6.81
C LYS A 56 -19.91 -4.06 -8.06
N TYR A 57 -19.52 -2.79 -8.00
CA TYR A 57 -19.73 -1.83 -9.09
C TYR A 57 -18.40 -1.16 -9.44
N GLN A 58 -17.84 -1.58 -10.58
CA GLN A 58 -16.71 -0.88 -11.17
C GLN A 58 -17.19 0.47 -11.70
N VAL A 59 -16.47 1.54 -11.37
CA VAL A 59 -16.79 2.92 -11.75
C VAL A 59 -15.81 3.48 -12.78
N SER A 60 -14.58 2.96 -12.82
CA SER A 60 -13.55 3.39 -13.77
C SER A 60 -12.39 2.39 -13.82
N THR A 61 -11.29 2.78 -14.49
CA THR A 61 -9.98 2.13 -14.42
C THR A 61 -8.91 3.18 -14.15
N LEU A 62 -7.81 2.78 -13.51
CA LEU A 62 -6.64 3.65 -13.34
C LEU A 62 -6.05 4.05 -14.70
N ASN A 63 -5.49 5.26 -14.78
CA ASN A 63 -4.80 5.72 -15.98
C ASN A 63 -3.46 4.95 -16.12
N PRO A 64 -3.25 4.19 -17.22
CA PRO A 64 -2.01 3.42 -17.41
C PRO A 64 -0.77 4.29 -17.63
N GLU A 65 -0.89 5.61 -17.80
CA GLU A 65 0.27 6.52 -17.83
C GLU A 65 0.84 6.81 -16.43
N ILE A 66 0.09 6.47 -15.36
CA ILE A 66 0.47 6.71 -13.97
C ILE A 66 0.67 5.37 -13.28
N SER A 67 1.87 5.12 -12.76
CA SER A 67 2.17 3.85 -12.08
C SER A 67 1.94 3.89 -10.57
N SER A 68 2.06 5.05 -9.92
CA SER A 68 2.06 5.18 -8.46
C SER A 68 0.90 6.06 -7.97
N TRP A 69 0.20 5.58 -6.95
CA TRP A 69 -1.04 6.18 -6.45
C TRP A 69 -0.94 6.38 -4.94
N LYS A 70 -1.35 7.57 -4.48
CA LYS A 70 -1.43 7.84 -3.04
C LYS A 70 -2.57 7.00 -2.44
N ILE A 71 -2.30 6.40 -1.29
CA ILE A 71 -3.30 5.65 -0.53
C ILE A 71 -3.83 6.55 0.58
N THR A 72 -5.15 6.62 0.73
CA THR A 72 -5.81 7.33 1.83
C THR A 72 -6.20 6.39 2.94
N ARG A 73 -6.77 5.23 2.60
CA ARG A 73 -7.27 4.23 3.56
C ARG A 73 -7.12 2.82 3.01
N TYR A 74 -7.33 1.85 3.87
CA TYR A 74 -7.40 0.44 3.51
C TYR A 74 -8.47 -0.25 4.35
N THR A 75 -8.97 -1.38 3.86
CA THR A 75 -9.76 -2.31 4.65
C THR A 75 -9.01 -3.61 4.85
N THR A 76 -9.34 -4.31 5.94
CA THR A 76 -8.85 -5.67 6.20
C THR A 76 -10.01 -6.65 6.28
N TYR A 77 -9.73 -7.89 5.91
CA TYR A 77 -10.45 -9.10 6.27
C TYR A 77 -9.58 -9.96 7.20
N PHE A 78 -10.12 -11.09 7.65
CA PHE A 78 -9.45 -11.99 8.59
C PHE A 78 -8.10 -12.50 8.08
N ASP A 79 -7.89 -12.49 6.76
CA ASP A 79 -6.69 -12.96 6.07
C ASP A 79 -5.72 -11.82 5.66
N GLY A 80 -6.06 -10.56 5.93
CA GLY A 80 -5.19 -9.40 5.69
C GLY A 80 -5.87 -8.28 4.91
N TYR A 81 -5.07 -7.50 4.20
CA TYR A 81 -5.56 -6.35 3.43
C TYR A 81 -6.44 -6.78 2.26
N ALA A 82 -7.58 -6.11 2.13
CA ALA A 82 -8.63 -6.48 1.19
C ALA A 82 -8.77 -5.46 0.05
N ALA A 83 -8.96 -4.20 0.42
CA ALA A 83 -9.17 -3.10 -0.50
C ALA A 83 -8.33 -1.89 -0.09
N ILE A 84 -7.94 -1.12 -1.10
CA ILE A 84 -7.15 0.09 -0.95
C ILE A 84 -7.97 1.25 -1.50
N ASP A 85 -8.17 2.29 -0.69
CA ASP A 85 -8.78 3.54 -1.13
C ASP A 85 -7.69 4.50 -1.60
N LEU A 86 -7.83 4.96 -2.85
CA LEU A 86 -6.92 5.94 -3.47
C LEU A 86 -7.41 7.38 -3.29
N GLY A 87 -8.50 7.56 -2.54
CA GLY A 87 -9.16 8.84 -2.28
C GLY A 87 -10.49 8.96 -3.02
N HIS A 88 -11.39 9.79 -2.48
CA HIS A 88 -12.73 10.01 -3.05
C HIS A 88 -13.55 8.71 -3.24
N ASN A 89 -13.40 7.73 -2.34
CA ASN A 89 -14.05 6.43 -2.40
C ASN A 89 -13.73 5.66 -3.69
N GLN A 90 -12.47 5.73 -4.13
CA GLN A 90 -11.95 4.98 -5.26
C GLN A 90 -11.21 3.75 -4.75
N TRP A 91 -11.91 2.63 -4.73
CA TRP A 91 -11.41 1.39 -4.15
C TRP A 91 -10.81 0.48 -5.20
N VAL A 92 -9.61 -0.02 -4.95
CA VAL A 92 -8.97 -1.07 -5.76
C VAL A 92 -8.74 -2.30 -4.92
N ARG A 93 -8.75 -3.48 -5.55
CA ARG A 93 -8.43 -4.73 -4.86
C ARG A 93 -6.97 -4.74 -4.47
N TYR A 94 -6.67 -5.19 -3.26
CA TYR A 94 -5.29 -5.34 -2.80
C TYR A 94 -4.47 -6.26 -3.73
N THR A 95 -5.09 -7.31 -4.27
CA THR A 95 -4.43 -8.29 -5.16
C THR A 95 -4.09 -7.75 -6.55
N ASP A 96 -4.74 -6.67 -6.97
CA ASP A 96 -4.59 -6.13 -8.33
C ASP A 96 -3.49 -5.06 -8.40
N ILE A 97 -2.95 -4.66 -7.24
CA ILE A 97 -1.95 -3.60 -7.12
C ILE A 97 -0.80 -4.03 -6.20
N ARG A 98 0.40 -3.52 -6.47
CA ARG A 98 1.55 -3.80 -5.61
C ARG A 98 1.68 -2.72 -4.55
N MET A 99 1.67 -3.09 -3.28
CA MET A 99 1.88 -2.12 -2.20
C MET A 99 3.35 -1.74 -2.08
N ILE A 100 3.61 -0.43 -1.95
CA ILE A 100 4.92 0.10 -1.64
C ILE A 100 4.92 0.41 -0.14
N PRO A 101 5.70 -0.32 0.67
CA PRO A 101 5.72 -0.09 2.11
C PRO A 101 6.38 1.27 2.42
N GLY A 102 5.99 1.90 3.52
CA GLY A 102 6.61 3.15 3.98
C GLY A 102 8.05 2.94 4.48
N THR A 103 8.32 1.76 5.03
CA THR A 103 9.63 1.31 5.53
C THR A 103 9.90 -0.13 5.13
N ILE A 104 11.16 -0.52 5.06
CA ILE A 104 11.55 -1.89 4.76
C ILE A 104 12.81 -2.29 5.54
N SER A 105 12.83 -3.51 6.06
CA SER A 105 14.02 -4.05 6.72
C SER A 105 15.00 -4.58 5.68
N VAL A 106 16.24 -4.10 5.73
CA VAL A 106 17.29 -4.44 4.75
C VAL A 106 18.55 -4.82 5.49
N ASN A 107 19.22 -5.88 5.03
CA ASN A 107 20.45 -6.38 5.64
C ASN A 107 21.68 -5.58 5.18
N ALA A 108 22.67 -5.44 6.07
CA ALA A 108 24.01 -5.01 5.69
C ALA A 108 24.59 -5.90 4.56
N GLY A 109 25.40 -5.30 3.69
CA GLY A 109 25.96 -5.95 2.51
C GLY A 109 25.03 -5.99 1.28
N THR A 110 23.75 -5.63 1.43
CA THR A 110 22.81 -5.57 0.29
C THR A 110 23.27 -4.55 -0.74
N GLN A 111 23.43 -5.00 -1.99
CA GLN A 111 23.82 -4.15 -3.12
C GLN A 111 22.71 -3.16 -3.47
N LEU A 112 23.10 -1.89 -3.66
CA LEU A 112 22.25 -0.83 -4.21
C LEU A 112 22.69 -0.51 -5.64
N VAL A 113 21.75 0.00 -6.42
CA VAL A 113 21.99 0.46 -7.79
C VAL A 113 21.56 1.91 -7.98
N ASN A 114 21.99 2.53 -9.07
CA ASN A 114 21.43 3.79 -9.55
C ASN A 114 20.16 3.58 -10.40
N SER A 115 19.56 4.67 -10.88
CA SER A 115 18.38 4.63 -11.76
C SER A 115 18.56 3.88 -13.08
N GLN A 116 19.80 3.58 -13.48
CA GLN A 116 20.16 2.83 -14.69
C GLN A 116 20.47 1.36 -14.38
N GLY A 117 20.39 0.94 -13.10
CA GLY A 117 20.69 -0.42 -12.67
C GLY A 117 22.17 -0.71 -12.50
N ALA A 118 23.05 0.29 -12.58
CA ALA A 118 24.47 0.11 -12.32
C ALA A 118 24.73 0.05 -10.79
N PRO A 119 25.56 -0.90 -10.30
CA PRO A 119 25.94 -0.98 -8.89
C PRO A 119 26.59 0.31 -8.40
N THR A 120 26.25 0.74 -7.17
CA THR A 120 26.75 1.98 -6.57
C THR A 120 27.45 1.75 -5.23
N SER A 121 26.71 1.22 -4.25
CA SER A 121 27.18 0.98 -2.89
C SER A 121 26.43 -0.18 -2.26
N THR A 122 26.80 -0.54 -1.04
CA THR A 122 26.07 -1.53 -0.23
C THR A 122 25.46 -0.87 1.01
N ILE A 123 24.36 -1.43 1.51
CA ILE A 123 23.81 -1.10 2.83
C ILE A 123 24.87 -1.42 3.88
N GLN A 124 25.20 -0.47 4.75
CA GLN A 124 26.28 -0.64 5.73
C GLN A 124 25.80 -1.25 7.04
N MET A 125 24.51 -1.13 7.36
CA MET A 125 23.94 -1.55 8.64
C MET A 125 22.59 -2.22 8.42
N THR A 126 22.36 -3.37 9.03
CA THR A 126 21.04 -3.99 9.01
C THR A 126 20.05 -3.13 9.79
N GLY A 127 18.87 -2.91 9.23
CA GLY A 127 17.79 -2.19 9.92
C GLY A 127 16.69 -1.75 8.99
N ASP A 128 15.79 -0.92 9.51
CA ASP A 128 14.64 -0.43 8.78
C ASP A 128 14.97 0.88 8.06
N TYR A 129 14.71 0.91 6.76
CA TYR A 129 14.97 2.04 5.89
C TYR A 129 13.65 2.63 5.41
N LYS A 130 13.56 3.96 5.46
CA LYS A 130 12.42 4.68 4.85
C LYS A 130 12.47 4.52 3.33
N VAL A 131 11.31 4.20 2.76
CA VAL A 131 11.13 4.16 1.32
C VAL A 131 10.67 5.53 0.83
N PHE A 132 11.32 6.05 -0.21
CA PHE A 132 11.03 7.37 -0.78
C PHE A 132 10.34 7.30 -2.14
N ALA A 133 10.51 6.21 -2.88
CA ALA A 133 9.91 5.98 -4.19
C ALA A 133 10.03 4.49 -4.57
N ALA A 134 9.32 4.09 -5.62
CA ALA A 134 9.51 2.78 -6.25
C ALA A 134 9.38 2.89 -7.77
N GLN A 135 10.09 2.04 -8.52
CA GLN A 135 9.98 1.92 -9.97
C GLN A 135 10.56 0.59 -10.45
N LYS A 136 10.34 0.25 -11.73
CA LYS A 136 11.10 -0.81 -12.39
C LYS A 136 12.43 -0.27 -12.94
N ILE A 137 13.50 -1.01 -12.72
CA ILE A 137 14.83 -0.79 -13.29
C ILE A 137 15.25 -2.14 -13.88
N ASN A 138 15.43 -2.21 -15.20
CA ASN A 138 15.72 -3.45 -15.93
C ASN A 138 14.72 -4.58 -15.58
N ASP A 139 13.42 -4.28 -15.63
CA ASP A 139 12.29 -5.15 -15.27
C ASP A 139 12.22 -5.63 -13.81
N VAL A 140 13.20 -5.27 -12.98
CA VAL A 140 13.20 -5.57 -11.55
C VAL A 140 12.60 -4.38 -10.80
N PHE A 141 11.66 -4.66 -9.91
CA PHE A 141 11.05 -3.63 -9.08
C PHE A 141 12.03 -3.20 -7.98
N HIS A 142 12.26 -1.90 -7.85
CA HIS A 142 13.20 -1.34 -6.90
C HIS A 142 12.54 -0.29 -6.00
N LEU A 143 13.01 -0.21 -4.76
CA LEU A 143 12.65 0.78 -3.77
C LEU A 143 13.79 1.77 -3.57
N LYS A 144 13.50 3.07 -3.58
CA LYS A 144 14.48 4.11 -3.31
C LYS A 144 14.62 4.32 -1.81
N LEU A 145 15.82 4.13 -1.27
CA LEU A 145 16.11 4.21 0.16
C LEU A 145 16.83 5.51 0.56
N GLY A 146 17.09 6.40 -0.41
CA GLY A 146 17.71 7.70 -0.17
C GLY A 146 17.82 8.51 -1.45
N ASN A 147 19.03 8.69 -1.97
CA ASN A 147 19.30 9.45 -3.20
C ASN A 147 19.17 8.58 -4.48
N ASN A 148 19.48 9.16 -5.65
CA ASN A 148 19.32 8.49 -6.96
C ASN A 148 20.28 7.31 -7.19
N ASN A 149 21.25 7.11 -6.30
CA ASN A 149 22.21 6.00 -6.31
C ASN A 149 21.88 4.93 -5.26
N GLN A 150 20.67 4.96 -4.68
CA GLN A 150 20.28 4.09 -3.58
C GLN A 150 18.95 3.39 -3.86
N TRP A 151 18.94 2.55 -4.90
CA TRP A 151 17.81 1.69 -5.26
C TRP A 151 18.07 0.25 -4.83
N TYR A 152 17.16 -0.28 -4.02
CA TYR A 152 17.16 -1.65 -3.52
C TYR A 152 16.24 -2.52 -4.36
N ALA A 153 16.74 -3.65 -4.87
CA ALA A 153 15.93 -4.61 -5.60
C ALA A 153 14.94 -5.31 -4.66
N PHE A 154 13.64 -5.14 -4.91
CA PHE A 154 12.58 -5.67 -4.07
C PHE A 154 11.92 -6.87 -4.74
N GLY A 155 12.29 -8.06 -4.25
CA GLY A 155 11.69 -9.34 -4.62
C GLY A 155 10.57 -9.74 -3.66
N PHE A 156 9.57 -10.44 -4.18
CA PHE A 156 8.58 -11.18 -3.40
C PHE A 156 8.93 -12.67 -3.46
#